data_AF-A0A1U8KTC6-F1
#
_entry.id   AF-A0A1U8KTC6-F1
#
_cell.length_a   1.000
_cell.length_b   1.000
_cell.length_c   1.000
_cell.angle_alpha   90.00
_cell.angle_beta   90.00
_cell.angle_gamma   90.00
#
_symmetry.space_group_name_H-M   'P 1'
#
loop_
_entity.id
_entity.type
_entity.pdbx_description
1 polymer ?
#
loop_
_entity_poly.entity_id
_entity_poly.type
_entity_poly.pdbx_seq_one_letter_code
_entity_poly.pdbx_strand_id
1 'polypeptide(L)'
;MEEYLQVVPSELEIIKQDFEKKNLELEKKIEQLEEEKMHLRLDADVQKLEAEKLRKGKRKAEEDLNSLKADYKKIRMSIRTTGLGKTSEQWRQEVQEEKARANQWEKRFHDARARESTLKRSLVEGQDEKQILAARVVELEKALHQSRGHKFDIKLRASLSRIEDLKGRVEELEAALQNCELRIEFLESSNEQWKEQLRRSQDQVRDKDHIMGKAIAQIREMADHLQTLTVQVDVLSVKYKLESDRGRELACLLKRIKTLSIKAKPYI
;
A
#
# COMPACT_ATOMS: atom_id res chain seq x y z
N MET A 1 129.98 -48.29 132.00
CA MET A 1 129.12 -47.18 132.42
C MET A 1 129.63 -45.95 131.71
N GLU A 2 128.94 -45.48 130.67
CA GLU A 2 129.08 -44.11 130.15
C GLU A 2 127.79 -43.78 129.41
N GLU A 3 127.06 -42.83 129.98
CA GLU A 3 125.63 -42.61 129.82
C GLU A 3 125.31 -41.77 128.58
N TYR A 4 124.20 -42.11 127.93
CA TYR A 4 123.61 -41.39 126.82
C TYR A 4 123.14 -40.00 127.25
N LEU A 5 123.90 -38.95 126.92
CA LEU A 5 123.48 -37.56 127.07
C LEU A 5 122.47 -37.18 125.98
N GLN A 6 121.19 -37.14 126.36
CA GLN A 6 120.10 -36.56 125.58
C GLN A 6 120.32 -35.05 125.49
N VAL A 7 120.73 -34.55 124.33
CA VAL A 7 120.94 -33.12 124.06
C VAL A 7 119.59 -32.40 124.16
N VAL A 8 119.39 -31.65 125.25
CA VAL A 8 118.21 -30.82 125.49
C VAL A 8 118.37 -29.52 124.68
N PRO A 9 117.42 -29.15 123.81
CA PRO A 9 117.44 -27.88 123.09
C PRO A 9 117.40 -26.68 124.06
N SER A 10 118.11 -25.61 123.75
CA SER A 10 118.12 -24.38 124.55
C SER A 10 116.83 -23.56 124.37
N GLU A 11 116.40 -22.81 125.39
CA GLU A 11 115.13 -22.04 125.37
C GLU A 11 115.00 -21.08 124.16
N LEU A 12 116.13 -20.53 123.69
CA LEU A 12 116.19 -19.68 122.49
C LEU A 12 115.85 -20.44 121.20
N GLU A 13 116.19 -21.71 121.12
CA GLU A 13 115.96 -22.54 119.93
C GLU A 13 114.49 -22.94 119.79
N ILE A 14 113.80 -23.16 120.93
CA ILE A 14 112.35 -23.41 120.99
C ILE A 14 111.58 -22.16 120.52
N ILE A 15 111.96 -20.98 121.02
CA ILE A 15 111.33 -19.70 120.64
C ILE A 15 111.50 -19.43 119.13
N LYS A 16 112.68 -19.73 118.58
CA LYS A 16 112.94 -19.55 117.15
C LYS A 16 112.08 -20.48 116.28
N GLN A 17 111.99 -21.76 116.63
CA GLN A 17 111.14 -22.72 115.90
C GLN A 17 109.66 -22.33 115.97
N ASP A 18 109.17 -21.85 117.12
CA ASP A 18 107.80 -21.36 117.26
C ASP A 18 107.53 -20.11 116.40
N PHE A 19 108.50 -19.20 116.30
CA PHE A 19 108.41 -18.03 115.44
C PHE A 19 108.37 -18.42 113.94
N GLU A 20 109.23 -19.33 113.51
CA GLU A 20 109.24 -19.86 112.14
C GLU A 20 107.91 -20.55 111.80
N LYS A 21 107.37 -21.37 112.72
CA LYS A 21 106.08 -22.03 112.54
C LYS A 21 104.92 -21.03 112.42
N LYS A 22 104.91 -19.98 113.25
CA LYS A 22 103.90 -18.92 113.17
C LYS A 22 104.03 -18.11 111.89
N ASN A 23 105.23 -17.82 111.41
CA ASN A 23 105.43 -17.16 110.13
C ASN A 23 104.93 -17.99 108.96
N LEU A 24 105.22 -19.30 108.93
CA LEU A 24 104.69 -20.21 107.91
C LEU A 24 103.15 -20.28 107.94
N GLU A 25 102.54 -20.23 109.12
CA GLU A 25 101.08 -20.19 109.26
C GLU A 25 100.48 -18.87 108.74
N LEU A 26 101.15 -17.74 109.01
CA LEU A 26 100.75 -16.43 108.51
C LEU A 26 100.90 -16.32 106.99
N GLU A 27 102.00 -16.83 106.41
CA GLU A 27 102.19 -16.89 104.95
C GLU A 27 101.08 -17.69 104.27
N LYS A 28 100.74 -18.88 104.81
CA LYS A 28 99.61 -19.68 104.29
C LYS A 28 98.27 -18.95 104.38
N LYS A 29 98.01 -18.20 105.45
CA LYS A 29 96.79 -17.38 105.57
C LYS A 29 96.78 -16.21 104.58
N ILE A 30 97.93 -15.60 104.32
CA ILE A 30 98.07 -14.53 103.31
C ILE A 30 97.78 -15.10 101.92
N GLU A 31 98.36 -16.26 101.57
CA GLU A 31 98.13 -16.93 100.29
C GLU A 31 96.63 -17.28 100.10
N GLN A 32 95.98 -17.86 101.13
CA GLN A 32 94.55 -18.14 101.11
C GLN A 32 93.68 -16.88 100.92
N LEU A 33 94.00 -15.80 101.64
CA LEU A 33 93.26 -14.54 101.50
C LEU A 33 93.46 -13.90 100.11
N GLU A 34 94.63 -14.06 99.50
CA GLU A 34 94.90 -13.61 98.13
C GLU A 34 94.10 -14.43 97.11
N GLU A 35 94.03 -15.76 97.27
CA GLU A 35 93.19 -16.64 96.46
C GLU A 35 91.70 -16.30 96.59
N GLU A 36 91.19 -16.16 97.82
CA GLU A 36 89.79 -15.77 98.07
C GLU A 36 89.46 -14.40 97.45
N LYS A 37 90.36 -13.42 97.58
CA LYS A 37 90.22 -12.10 96.97
C LYS A 37 90.17 -12.19 95.44
N MET A 38 90.99 -13.06 94.83
CA MET A 38 90.97 -13.28 93.39
C MET A 38 89.67 -13.96 92.93
N HIS A 39 89.18 -14.96 93.66
CA HIS A 39 87.90 -15.61 93.40
C HIS A 39 86.73 -14.63 93.48
N LEU A 40 86.63 -13.83 94.56
CA LEU A 40 85.57 -12.83 94.71
C LEU A 40 85.59 -11.77 93.60
N ARG A 41 86.78 -11.39 93.12
CA ARG A 41 86.91 -10.46 91.99
C ARG A 41 86.37 -11.08 90.69
N LEU A 42 86.73 -12.33 90.40
CA LEU A 42 86.23 -13.05 89.23
C LEU A 42 84.70 -13.21 89.28
N ASP A 43 84.14 -13.56 90.44
CA ASP A 43 82.69 -13.69 90.63
C ASP A 43 81.97 -12.35 90.41
N ALA A 44 82.53 -11.24 90.91
CA ALA A 44 81.97 -9.91 90.69
C ALA A 44 81.98 -9.51 89.20
N ASP A 45 83.06 -9.84 88.47
CA ASP A 45 83.16 -9.59 87.04
C ASP A 45 82.18 -10.46 86.23
N VAL A 46 81.98 -11.73 86.62
CA VAL A 46 80.97 -12.63 86.03
C VAL A 46 79.56 -12.10 86.26
N GLN A 47 79.20 -11.74 87.49
CA GLN A 47 77.89 -11.17 87.82
C GLN A 47 77.62 -9.87 87.04
N LYS A 48 78.65 -9.02 86.88
CA LYS A 48 78.54 -7.80 86.09
C LYS A 48 78.27 -8.09 84.61
N LEU A 49 78.96 -9.08 84.04
CA LEU A 49 78.75 -9.51 82.66
C LEU A 49 77.35 -10.11 82.45
N GLU A 50 76.87 -10.94 83.38
CA GLU A 50 75.52 -11.50 83.35
C GLU A 50 74.45 -10.41 83.46
N ALA A 51 74.60 -9.47 84.38
CA ALA A 51 73.69 -8.34 84.52
C ALA A 51 73.65 -7.48 83.24
N GLU A 52 74.78 -7.28 82.56
CA GLU A 52 74.81 -6.57 81.29
C GLU A 52 74.10 -7.33 80.17
N LYS A 53 74.30 -8.66 80.07
CA LYS A 53 73.57 -9.52 79.13
C LYS A 53 72.06 -9.47 79.36
N LEU A 54 71.63 -9.56 80.62
CA LEU A 54 70.22 -9.44 81.01
C LEU A 54 69.65 -8.07 80.64
N ARG A 55 70.39 -6.98 80.86
CA ARG A 55 69.97 -5.62 80.47
C ARG A 55 69.83 -5.49 78.95
N LYS A 56 70.75 -6.08 78.17
CA LYS A 56 70.65 -6.11 76.69
C LYS A 56 69.43 -6.90 76.23
N GLY A 57 69.20 -8.07 76.82
CA GLY A 57 68.03 -8.91 76.53
C GLY A 57 66.70 -8.19 76.85
N LYS A 58 66.63 -7.52 78.00
CA LYS A 58 65.45 -6.73 78.42
C LYS A 58 65.14 -5.61 77.42
N ARG A 59 66.14 -4.82 77.03
CA ARG A 59 65.95 -3.72 76.06
C ARG A 59 65.41 -4.23 74.72
N LYS A 60 65.98 -5.34 74.21
CA LYS A 60 65.51 -5.95 72.97
C LYS A 60 64.04 -6.42 73.09
N ALA A 61 63.69 -7.10 74.19
CA ALA A 61 62.32 -7.55 74.43
C ALA A 61 61.32 -6.38 74.53
N GLU A 62 61.73 -5.25 75.12
CA GLU A 62 60.91 -4.02 75.17
C GLU A 62 60.72 -3.39 73.79
N GLU A 63 61.76 -3.35 72.95
CA GLU A 63 61.67 -2.89 71.56
C GLU A 63 60.72 -3.77 70.74
N ASP A 64 60.87 -5.09 70.82
CA ASP A 64 60.01 -6.07 70.13
C ASP A 64 58.54 -5.93 70.58
N LEU A 65 58.29 -5.76 71.87
CA LEU A 65 56.95 -5.53 72.42
C LEU A 65 56.32 -4.23 71.90
N ASN A 66 57.11 -3.15 71.84
CA ASN A 66 56.65 -1.87 71.33
C ASN A 66 56.32 -1.93 69.83
N SER A 67 57.15 -2.62 69.04
CA SER A 67 56.88 -2.86 67.61
C SER A 67 55.58 -3.64 67.42
N LEU A 68 55.42 -4.77 68.14
CA LEU A 68 54.23 -5.60 68.04
C LEU A 68 52.95 -4.82 68.41
N LYS A 69 53.02 -3.96 69.43
CA LYS A 69 51.90 -3.10 69.84
C LYS A 69 51.55 -2.06 68.77
N ALA A 70 52.54 -1.53 68.06
CA ALA A 70 52.32 -0.60 66.94
C ALA A 70 51.67 -1.33 65.76
N ASP A 71 52.16 -2.51 65.40
CA ASP A 71 51.60 -3.34 64.32
C ASP A 71 50.15 -3.75 64.62
N TYR A 72 49.87 -4.18 65.85
CA TYR A 72 48.50 -4.49 66.28
C TYR A 72 47.54 -3.30 66.12
N LYS A 73 47.97 -2.09 66.54
CA LYS A 73 47.15 -0.88 66.37
C LYS A 73 46.91 -0.58 64.88
N LYS A 74 47.92 -0.72 64.03
CA LYS A 74 47.83 -0.51 62.58
C LYS A 74 46.87 -1.50 61.91
N ILE A 75 46.95 -2.78 62.28
CA ILE A 75 46.04 -3.82 61.79
C ILE A 75 44.59 -3.53 62.23
N ARG A 76 44.38 -3.19 63.51
CA ARG A 76 43.04 -2.85 64.00
C ARG A 76 42.44 -1.63 63.30
N MET A 77 43.26 -0.60 63.02
CA MET A 77 42.81 0.58 62.28
C MET A 77 42.49 0.25 60.82
N SER A 78 43.34 -0.51 60.14
CA SER A 78 43.12 -0.91 58.74
C SER A 78 41.87 -1.76 58.56
N ILE A 79 41.55 -2.65 59.51
CA ILE A 79 40.29 -3.41 59.51
C ILE A 79 39.08 -2.46 59.61
N ARG A 80 39.17 -1.40 60.43
CA ARG A 80 38.09 -0.40 60.56
C ARG A 80 37.94 0.46 59.30
N THR A 81 39.04 0.86 58.65
CA THR A 81 38.99 1.74 57.48
C THR A 81 38.58 1.02 56.20
N THR A 82 39.02 -0.23 56.01
CA THR A 82 38.68 -1.05 54.83
C THR A 82 37.23 -1.55 54.83
N GLY A 83 36.43 -1.22 55.85
CA GLY A 83 35.07 -1.71 55.99
C GLY A 83 34.98 -3.21 56.29
N LEU A 84 36.11 -3.90 56.49
CA LEU A 84 36.16 -5.29 56.97
C LEU A 84 35.74 -5.40 58.44
N GLY A 85 35.74 -4.29 59.17
CA GLY A 85 35.19 -4.16 60.53
C GLY A 85 33.67 -4.15 60.60
N LYS A 86 32.95 -4.60 59.55
CA LYS A 86 31.51 -4.86 59.64
C LYS A 86 31.24 -5.87 60.75
N THR A 87 30.26 -5.57 61.60
CA THR A 87 29.85 -6.52 62.63
C THR A 87 29.13 -7.70 61.98
N SER A 88 29.16 -8.86 62.63
CA SER A 88 28.47 -10.07 62.16
C SER A 88 26.96 -9.83 61.93
N GLU A 89 26.37 -8.88 62.66
CA GLU A 89 24.98 -8.47 62.50
C GLU A 89 24.72 -7.70 61.21
N GLN A 90 25.61 -6.78 60.82
CA GLN A 90 25.53 -6.08 59.54
C GLN A 90 25.63 -7.04 58.36
N TRP A 91 26.53 -8.03 58.44
CA TRP A 91 26.61 -9.09 57.42
C TRP A 91 25.33 -9.91 57.33
N ARG A 92 24.72 -10.28 58.48
CA ARG A 92 23.43 -10.97 58.47
C ARG A 92 22.34 -10.13 57.83
N GLN A 93 22.29 -8.83 58.13
CA GLN A 93 21.32 -7.92 57.54
C GLN A 93 21.49 -7.81 56.02
N GLU A 94 22.71 -7.59 55.53
CA GLU A 94 22.99 -7.51 54.09
C GLU A 94 22.62 -8.81 53.36
N VAL A 95 22.90 -9.97 53.95
CA VAL A 95 22.51 -11.27 53.38
C VAL A 95 20.97 -11.40 53.31
N GLN A 96 20.24 -10.94 54.33
CA GLN A 96 18.77 -10.96 54.29
C GLN A 96 18.21 -9.97 53.26
N GLU A 97 18.81 -8.79 53.13
CA GLU A 97 18.41 -7.79 52.12
C GLU A 97 18.65 -8.32 50.70
N GLU A 98 19.81 -8.91 50.43
CA GLU A 98 20.10 -9.53 49.13
C GLU A 98 19.20 -10.73 48.86
N LYS A 99 18.87 -11.54 49.87
CA LYS A 99 17.89 -12.61 49.73
C LYS A 99 16.50 -12.07 49.38
N ALA A 100 16.07 -10.98 50.02
CA ALA A 100 14.80 -10.34 49.71
C ALA A 100 14.79 -9.76 48.28
N ARG A 101 15.89 -9.14 47.83
CA ARG A 101 16.07 -8.68 46.44
C ARG A 101 16.02 -9.84 45.46
N ALA A 102 16.72 -10.93 45.73
CA ALA A 102 16.71 -12.13 44.89
C ALA A 102 15.29 -12.69 44.73
N ASN A 103 14.55 -12.84 45.82
CA ASN A 103 13.14 -13.28 45.79
C ASN A 103 12.25 -12.32 44.98
N GLN A 104 12.48 -11.00 45.09
CA GLN A 104 11.76 -10.01 44.30
C GLN A 104 12.04 -10.16 42.80
N TRP A 105 13.31 -10.39 42.43
CA TRP A 105 13.69 -10.65 41.04
C TRP A 105 13.11 -11.96 40.50
N GLU A 106 13.09 -13.02 41.32
CA GLU A 106 12.46 -14.30 40.97
C GLU A 106 10.95 -14.11 40.70
N LYS A 107 10.24 -13.37 41.55
CA LYS A 107 8.83 -13.05 41.31
C LYS A 107 8.63 -12.28 40.00
N ARG A 108 9.45 -11.25 39.74
CA ARG A 108 9.39 -10.48 38.49
C ARG A 108 9.67 -11.35 37.27
N PHE A 109 10.57 -12.31 37.39
CA PHE A 109 10.89 -13.25 36.33
C PHE A 109 9.70 -14.16 36.01
N HIS A 110 9.02 -14.69 37.02
CA HIS A 110 7.79 -15.46 36.83
C HIS A 110 6.67 -14.62 36.21
N ASP A 111 6.46 -13.39 36.69
CA ASP A 111 5.47 -12.46 36.12
C ASP A 111 5.78 -12.14 34.65
N ALA A 112 7.05 -11.90 34.32
CA ALA A 112 7.48 -11.64 32.94
C ALA A 112 7.25 -12.87 32.05
N ARG A 113 7.56 -14.09 32.53
CA ARG A 113 7.30 -15.34 31.82
C ARG A 113 5.81 -15.60 31.60
N ALA A 114 4.96 -15.27 32.57
CA ALA A 114 3.52 -15.38 32.43
C ALA A 114 2.99 -14.43 31.34
N ARG A 115 3.45 -13.17 31.34
CA ARG A 115 3.12 -12.19 30.28
C ARG A 115 3.59 -12.64 28.91
N GLU A 116 4.81 -13.15 28.80
CA GLU A 116 5.35 -13.70 27.55
C GLU A 116 4.49 -14.84 27.02
N SER A 117 4.07 -15.76 27.91
CA SER A 117 3.19 -16.88 27.55
C SER A 117 1.83 -16.40 27.05
N THR A 118 1.24 -15.38 27.69
CA THR A 118 0.00 -14.76 27.23
C THR A 118 0.16 -14.09 25.87
N LEU A 119 1.26 -13.35 25.66
CA LEU A 119 1.55 -12.69 24.38
C LEU A 119 1.75 -13.71 23.24
N LYS A 120 2.45 -14.82 23.52
CA LYS A 120 2.59 -15.92 22.55
C LYS A 120 1.24 -16.51 22.16
N ARG A 121 0.34 -16.69 23.12
CA ARG A 121 -1.03 -17.16 22.84
C ARG A 121 -1.79 -16.18 21.95
N SER A 122 -1.81 -14.90 22.31
CA SER A 122 -2.48 -13.87 21.50
C SER A 122 -1.89 -13.71 20.10
N LEU A 123 -0.57 -13.97 19.94
CA LEU A 123 0.08 -13.94 18.64
C LEU A 123 -0.40 -15.09 17.74
N VAL A 124 -0.51 -16.30 18.30
CA VAL A 124 -1.04 -17.46 17.56
C VAL A 124 -2.52 -17.23 17.21
N GLU A 125 -3.33 -16.80 18.17
CA GLU A 125 -4.75 -16.46 17.93
C GLU A 125 -4.90 -15.40 16.84
N GLY A 126 -4.12 -14.31 16.88
CA GLY A 126 -4.14 -13.28 15.84
C GLY A 126 -3.66 -13.77 14.48
N GLN A 127 -2.76 -14.76 14.44
CA GLN A 127 -2.32 -15.37 13.20
C GLN A 127 -3.40 -16.28 12.60
N ASP A 128 -4.12 -17.03 13.43
CA ASP A 128 -5.25 -17.86 13.02
C ASP A 128 -6.42 -16.99 12.52
N GLU A 129 -6.77 -15.92 13.24
CA GLU A 129 -7.78 -14.94 12.81
C GLU A 129 -7.42 -14.30 11.47
N LYS A 130 -6.15 -13.92 11.28
CA LYS A 130 -5.67 -13.37 10.01
C LYS A 130 -5.84 -14.37 8.86
N GLN A 131 -5.59 -15.65 9.08
CA GLN A 131 -5.80 -16.69 8.05
C GLN A 131 -7.29 -16.82 7.70
N ILE A 132 -8.17 -16.82 8.69
CA ILE A 132 -9.63 -16.86 8.49
C ILE A 132 -10.09 -15.64 7.68
N LEU A 133 -9.63 -14.44 8.04
CA LEU A 133 -9.96 -13.21 7.32
C LEU A 133 -9.43 -13.24 5.89
N ALA A 134 -8.21 -13.74 5.66
CA ALA A 134 -7.66 -13.88 4.32
C ALA A 134 -8.50 -14.83 3.45
N ALA A 135 -8.92 -15.98 3.99
CA ALA A 135 -9.81 -16.91 3.28
C ALA A 135 -11.14 -16.24 2.89
N ARG A 136 -11.74 -15.48 3.81
CA ARG A 136 -12.99 -14.76 3.57
C ARG A 136 -12.84 -13.66 2.51
N VAL A 137 -11.72 -12.96 2.47
CA VAL A 137 -11.42 -11.98 1.41
C VAL A 137 -11.38 -12.66 0.05
N VAL A 138 -10.71 -13.82 -0.07
CA VAL A 138 -10.67 -14.58 -1.33
C VAL A 138 -12.07 -15.02 -1.79
N GLU A 139 -12.92 -15.49 -0.86
CA GLU A 139 -14.31 -15.82 -1.18
C GLU A 139 -15.13 -14.61 -1.65
N LEU A 140 -14.99 -13.48 -0.97
CA LEU A 140 -15.66 -12.23 -1.34
C LEU A 140 -15.19 -11.70 -2.70
N GLU A 141 -13.89 -11.75 -2.97
CA GLU A 141 -13.33 -11.40 -4.27
C GLU A 141 -13.91 -12.30 -5.36
N LYS A 142 -13.98 -13.62 -5.15
CA LYS A 142 -14.58 -14.55 -6.10
C LYS A 142 -16.06 -14.24 -6.35
N ALA A 143 -16.84 -13.98 -5.30
CA ALA A 143 -18.26 -13.62 -5.42
C ALA A 143 -18.45 -12.27 -6.14
N LEU A 144 -17.58 -11.30 -5.89
CA LEU A 144 -17.60 -10.01 -6.58
C LEU A 144 -17.28 -10.17 -8.08
N HIS A 145 -16.24 -10.94 -8.43
CA HIS A 145 -15.91 -11.21 -9.83
C HIS A 145 -17.06 -11.92 -10.56
N GLN A 146 -17.69 -12.91 -9.92
CA GLN A 146 -18.83 -13.62 -10.50
C GLN A 146 -20.05 -12.70 -10.72
N SER A 147 -20.44 -11.92 -9.71
CA SER A 147 -21.61 -11.04 -9.81
C SER A 147 -21.38 -9.88 -10.78
N ARG A 148 -20.16 -9.32 -10.80
CA ARG A 148 -19.75 -8.26 -11.74
C ARG A 148 -19.74 -8.79 -13.17
N GLY A 149 -19.02 -9.89 -13.43
CA GLY A 149 -18.95 -10.50 -14.76
C GLY A 149 -20.33 -10.88 -15.27
N HIS A 150 -21.11 -11.65 -14.50
CA HIS A 150 -22.40 -12.14 -14.97
C HIS A 150 -23.43 -11.03 -15.23
N LYS A 151 -23.51 -10.00 -14.37
CA LYS A 151 -24.47 -8.90 -14.54
C LYS A 151 -24.13 -8.01 -15.74
N PHE A 152 -22.84 -7.73 -15.96
CA PHE A 152 -22.42 -6.96 -17.14
C PHE A 152 -22.55 -7.79 -18.42
N ASP A 153 -22.19 -9.07 -18.39
CA ASP A 153 -22.26 -9.96 -19.56
C ASP A 153 -23.70 -10.18 -20.04
N ILE A 154 -24.66 -10.40 -19.14
CA ILE A 154 -26.08 -10.54 -19.50
C ILE A 154 -26.59 -9.25 -20.15
N LYS A 155 -26.29 -8.09 -19.53
CA LYS A 155 -26.76 -6.79 -20.03
C LYS A 155 -26.14 -6.46 -21.39
N LEU A 156 -24.83 -6.72 -21.55
CA LEU A 156 -24.11 -6.50 -22.80
C LEU A 156 -24.62 -7.41 -23.91
N ARG A 157 -24.83 -8.69 -23.62
CA ARG A 157 -25.41 -9.66 -24.56
C ARG A 157 -26.79 -9.23 -25.03
N ALA A 158 -27.66 -8.83 -24.11
CA ALA A 158 -29.00 -8.33 -24.45
C ALA A 158 -28.96 -7.08 -25.33
N SER A 159 -28.03 -6.13 -25.06
CA SER A 159 -27.85 -4.96 -25.92
C SER A 159 -27.27 -5.31 -27.29
N LEU A 160 -26.34 -6.26 -27.37
CA LEU A 160 -25.77 -6.72 -28.65
C LEU A 160 -26.84 -7.36 -29.54
N SER A 161 -27.67 -8.26 -28.99
CA SER A 161 -28.79 -8.85 -29.75
C SER A 161 -29.76 -7.78 -30.25
N ARG A 162 -30.05 -6.76 -29.43
CA ARG A 162 -30.92 -5.64 -29.85
C ARG A 162 -30.30 -4.79 -30.96
N ILE A 163 -28.98 -4.60 -30.96
CA ILE A 163 -28.27 -3.91 -32.05
C ILE A 163 -28.37 -4.72 -33.34
N GLU A 164 -28.17 -6.03 -33.26
CA GLU A 164 -28.23 -6.94 -34.41
C GLU A 164 -29.63 -7.00 -35.03
N ASP A 165 -30.68 -7.06 -34.20
CA ASP A 165 -32.08 -6.96 -34.65
C ASP A 165 -32.37 -5.62 -35.35
N LEU A 166 -31.92 -4.51 -34.77
CA LEU A 166 -32.10 -3.19 -35.38
C LEU A 166 -31.33 -3.06 -36.70
N LYS A 167 -30.14 -3.65 -36.79
CA LYS A 167 -29.36 -3.69 -38.03
C LYS A 167 -30.12 -4.42 -39.13
N GLY A 168 -30.68 -5.60 -38.85
CA GLY A 168 -31.52 -6.34 -39.82
C GLY A 168 -32.73 -5.53 -40.29
N ARG A 169 -33.40 -4.83 -39.38
CA ARG A 169 -34.53 -3.93 -39.74
C ARG A 169 -34.11 -2.76 -40.61
N VAL A 170 -32.92 -2.21 -40.41
CA VAL A 170 -32.38 -1.15 -41.27
C VAL A 170 -32.11 -1.69 -42.66
N GLU A 171 -31.47 -2.86 -42.78
CA GLU A 171 -31.22 -3.52 -44.06
C GLU A 171 -32.53 -3.83 -44.82
N GLU A 172 -33.57 -4.29 -44.13
CA GLU A 172 -34.91 -4.50 -44.72
C GLU A 172 -35.53 -3.19 -45.23
N LEU A 173 -35.44 -2.12 -44.45
CA LEU A 173 -35.96 -0.81 -44.85
C LEU A 173 -35.19 -0.20 -46.01
N GLU A 174 -33.86 -0.36 -46.05
CA GLU A 174 -33.02 0.06 -47.17
C GLU A 174 -33.40 -0.68 -48.46
N ALA A 175 -33.61 -2.00 -48.39
CA ALA A 175 -34.07 -2.79 -49.53
C ALA A 175 -35.46 -2.36 -50.02
N ALA A 176 -36.39 -2.06 -49.09
CA ALA A 176 -37.71 -1.56 -49.43
C ALA A 176 -37.66 -0.15 -50.05
N LEU A 177 -36.77 0.72 -49.56
CA LEU A 177 -36.54 2.05 -50.12
C LEU A 177 -36.04 1.97 -51.56
N GLN A 178 -35.02 1.15 -51.82
CA GLN A 178 -34.49 0.88 -53.16
C GLN A 178 -35.59 0.36 -54.12
N ASN A 179 -36.48 -0.51 -53.63
CA ASN A 179 -37.62 -0.98 -54.44
C ASN A 179 -38.58 0.16 -54.80
N CYS A 180 -38.91 1.03 -53.84
CA CYS A 180 -39.74 2.20 -54.07
C CYS A 180 -39.10 3.17 -55.07
N GLU A 181 -37.79 3.41 -54.95
CA GLU A 181 -37.02 4.26 -55.89
C GLU A 181 -37.14 3.75 -57.33
N LEU A 182 -36.88 2.45 -57.56
CA LEU A 182 -37.03 1.82 -58.88
C LEU A 182 -38.45 1.97 -59.43
N ARG A 183 -39.46 1.85 -58.57
CA ARG A 183 -40.86 1.98 -58.96
C ARG A 183 -41.24 3.42 -59.30
N ILE A 184 -40.67 4.40 -58.60
CA ILE A 184 -40.83 5.82 -58.91
C ILE A 184 -40.19 6.13 -60.27
N GLU A 185 -38.95 5.72 -60.51
CA GLU A 185 -38.26 5.89 -61.80
C GLU A 185 -39.07 5.31 -62.97
N PHE A 186 -39.64 4.11 -62.78
CA PHE A 186 -40.52 3.49 -63.76
C PHE A 186 -41.79 4.33 -64.03
N LEU A 187 -42.44 4.84 -62.98
CA LEU A 187 -43.64 5.67 -63.14
C LEU A 187 -43.33 7.02 -63.77
N GLU A 188 -42.21 7.65 -63.42
CA GLU A 188 -41.77 8.92 -64.01
C GLU A 188 -41.48 8.77 -65.50
N SER A 189 -40.72 7.74 -65.89
CA SER A 189 -40.45 7.45 -67.31
C SER A 189 -41.73 7.14 -68.10
N SER A 190 -42.67 6.39 -67.52
CA SER A 190 -43.98 6.15 -68.13
C SER A 190 -44.81 7.44 -68.26
N ASN A 191 -44.80 8.31 -67.25
CA ASN A 191 -45.51 9.58 -67.28
C ASN A 191 -44.97 10.52 -68.35
N GLU A 192 -43.64 10.59 -68.52
CA GLU A 192 -43.03 11.34 -69.62
C GLU A 192 -43.44 10.80 -70.99
N GLN A 193 -43.53 9.47 -71.15
CA GLN A 193 -44.05 8.87 -72.38
C GLN A 193 -45.52 9.28 -72.64
N TRP A 194 -46.38 9.26 -71.62
CA TRP A 194 -47.78 9.67 -71.76
C TRP A 194 -47.93 11.16 -72.08
N LYS A 195 -47.11 12.03 -71.48
CA LYS A 195 -47.08 13.47 -71.80
C LYS A 195 -46.73 13.70 -73.27
N GLU A 196 -45.74 12.98 -73.78
CA GLU A 196 -45.34 13.07 -75.19
C GLU A 196 -46.45 12.57 -76.13
N GLN A 197 -47.10 11.45 -75.83
CA GLN A 197 -48.26 10.95 -76.60
C GLN A 197 -49.43 11.95 -76.60
N LEU A 198 -49.69 12.58 -75.46
CA LEU A 198 -50.72 13.61 -75.33
C LEU A 198 -50.38 14.84 -76.20
N ARG A 199 -49.13 15.32 -76.17
CA ARG A 199 -48.69 16.44 -77.04
C ARG A 199 -48.92 16.11 -78.52
N ARG A 200 -48.49 14.93 -78.98
CA ARG A 200 -48.71 14.48 -80.36
C ARG A 200 -50.17 14.44 -80.74
N SER A 201 -51.03 13.92 -79.86
CA SER A 201 -52.47 13.86 -80.10
C SER A 201 -53.09 15.25 -80.16
N GLN A 202 -52.66 16.17 -79.29
CA GLN A 202 -53.09 17.57 -79.32
C GLN A 202 -52.66 18.28 -80.62
N ASP A 203 -51.44 18.06 -81.09
CA ASP A 203 -50.96 18.60 -82.36
C ASP A 203 -51.79 18.09 -83.54
N GLN A 204 -52.12 16.79 -83.56
CA GLN A 204 -53.01 16.23 -84.58
C GLN A 204 -54.41 16.85 -84.57
N VAL A 205 -54.98 17.10 -83.40
CA VAL A 205 -56.28 17.77 -83.27
C VAL A 205 -56.18 19.20 -83.80
N ARG A 206 -55.13 19.93 -83.43
CA ARG A 206 -54.86 21.31 -83.89
C ARG A 206 -54.75 21.39 -85.42
N ASP A 207 -54.07 20.43 -86.04
CA ASP A 207 -53.93 20.35 -87.50
C ASP A 207 -55.26 20.06 -88.18
N LYS A 208 -56.05 19.12 -87.64
CA LYS A 208 -57.41 18.82 -88.14
C LYS A 208 -58.35 20.01 -87.97
N ASP A 209 -58.29 20.71 -86.85
CA ASP A 209 -59.08 21.93 -86.60
C ASP A 209 -58.72 23.03 -87.60
N HIS A 210 -57.44 23.20 -87.93
CA HIS A 210 -56.99 24.13 -88.98
C HIS A 210 -57.53 23.74 -90.36
N ILE A 211 -57.47 22.46 -90.72
CA ILE A 211 -58.02 21.95 -91.99
C ILE A 211 -59.55 22.14 -92.04
N MET A 212 -60.25 21.79 -90.97
CA MET A 212 -61.70 21.95 -90.86
C MET A 212 -62.09 23.43 -90.90
N GLY A 213 -61.34 24.30 -90.22
CA GLY A 213 -61.53 25.75 -90.27
C GLY A 213 -61.41 26.32 -91.69
N LYS A 214 -60.43 25.86 -92.48
CA LYS A 214 -60.31 26.21 -93.91
C LYS A 214 -61.50 25.69 -94.72
N ALA A 215 -61.92 24.44 -94.52
CA ALA A 215 -63.06 23.88 -95.24
C ALA A 215 -64.36 24.63 -94.91
N ILE A 216 -64.59 25.00 -93.65
CA ILE A 216 -65.74 25.81 -93.24
C ILE A 216 -65.68 27.19 -93.90
N ALA A 217 -64.52 27.83 -93.96
CA ALA A 217 -64.36 29.12 -94.66
C ALA A 217 -64.69 28.99 -96.15
N GLN A 218 -64.21 27.94 -96.82
CA GLN A 218 -64.54 27.65 -98.22
C GLN A 218 -66.04 27.40 -98.44
N ILE A 219 -66.69 26.63 -97.56
CA ILE A 219 -68.14 26.39 -97.62
C ILE A 219 -68.91 27.70 -97.46
N ARG A 220 -68.49 28.57 -96.55
CA ARG A 220 -69.10 29.90 -96.38
C ARG A 220 -68.95 30.75 -97.64
N GLU A 221 -67.76 30.78 -98.22
CA GLU A 221 -67.51 31.52 -99.48
C GLU A 221 -68.38 30.97 -100.63
N MET A 222 -68.49 29.65 -100.78
CA MET A 222 -69.40 29.03 -101.76
C MET A 222 -70.87 29.37 -101.47
N ALA A 223 -71.28 29.37 -100.20
CA ALA A 223 -72.64 29.74 -99.81
C ALA A 223 -72.92 31.22 -100.13
N ASP A 224 -71.97 32.13 -99.88
CA ASP A 224 -72.07 33.55 -100.20
C ASP A 224 -72.14 33.78 -101.72
N HIS A 225 -71.37 33.02 -102.52
CA HIS A 225 -71.47 33.02 -103.97
C HIS A 225 -72.84 32.53 -104.46
N LEU A 226 -73.35 31.43 -103.91
CA LEU A 226 -74.69 30.90 -104.23
C LEU A 226 -75.79 31.91 -103.84
N GLN A 227 -75.65 32.59 -102.70
CA GLN A 227 -76.54 33.65 -102.27
C GLN A 227 -76.55 34.79 -103.30
N THR A 228 -75.36 35.20 -103.77
CA THR A 228 -75.21 36.25 -104.79
C THR A 228 -75.85 35.86 -106.13
N LEU A 229 -75.61 34.64 -106.61
CA LEU A 229 -76.23 34.09 -107.81
C LEU A 229 -77.75 34.04 -107.69
N THR A 230 -78.27 33.67 -106.52
CA THR A 230 -79.72 33.64 -106.24
C THR A 230 -80.33 35.03 -106.38
N VAL A 231 -79.68 36.06 -105.82
CA VAL A 231 -80.11 37.46 -106.00
C VAL A 231 -80.09 37.86 -107.48
N GLN A 232 -79.06 37.49 -108.25
CA GLN A 232 -79.02 37.75 -109.69
C GLN A 232 -80.16 37.06 -110.46
N VAL A 233 -80.45 35.80 -110.13
CA VAL A 233 -81.56 35.04 -110.73
C VAL A 233 -82.90 35.67 -110.38
N ASP A 234 -83.09 36.13 -109.15
CA ASP A 234 -84.32 36.83 -108.75
C ASP A 234 -84.47 38.15 -109.50
N VAL A 235 -83.40 38.93 -109.68
CA VAL A 235 -83.40 40.16 -110.50
C VAL A 235 -83.76 39.86 -111.97
N LEU A 236 -83.14 38.84 -112.57
CA LEU A 236 -83.44 38.41 -113.93
C LEU A 236 -84.87 37.86 -114.06
N SER A 237 -85.35 37.14 -113.04
CA SER A 237 -86.72 36.62 -112.99
C SER A 237 -87.75 37.75 -112.95
N VAL A 238 -87.50 38.82 -112.20
CA VAL A 238 -88.36 40.02 -112.18
C VAL A 238 -88.33 40.72 -113.53
N LYS A 239 -87.15 40.85 -114.16
CA LYS A 239 -86.99 41.47 -115.47
C LYS A 239 -87.78 40.73 -116.56
N TYR A 240 -87.63 39.41 -116.62
CA TYR A 240 -88.32 38.55 -117.61
C TYR A 240 -89.83 38.46 -117.38
N LYS A 241 -90.29 38.56 -116.11
CA LYS A 241 -91.71 38.64 -115.77
C LYS A 241 -92.40 39.91 -116.26
N LEU A 242 -91.66 41.02 -116.35
CA LEU A 242 -92.22 42.33 -116.70
C LEU A 242 -92.18 42.60 -118.22
N GLU A 243 -91.24 42.02 -118.96
CA GLU A 243 -91.00 42.37 -120.38
C GLU A 243 -91.64 41.44 -121.44
N SER A 244 -92.13 40.25 -121.09
CA SER A 244 -92.64 39.31 -122.11
C SER A 244 -93.94 38.62 -121.71
N ASP A 245 -94.94 38.62 -122.60
CA ASP A 245 -96.22 37.93 -122.39
C ASP A 245 -96.07 36.42 -122.20
N ARG A 246 -95.00 35.82 -122.77
CA ARG A 246 -94.62 34.42 -122.52
C ARG A 246 -94.06 34.20 -121.10
N GLY A 247 -93.45 35.24 -120.51
CA GLY A 247 -92.98 35.27 -119.13
C GLY A 247 -94.11 35.26 -118.10
N ARG A 248 -95.27 35.86 -118.42
CA ARG A 248 -96.48 35.79 -117.59
C ARG A 248 -97.04 34.37 -117.48
N GLU A 249 -97.05 33.61 -118.59
CA GLU A 249 -97.50 32.22 -118.62
C GLU A 249 -96.58 31.28 -117.81
N LEU A 250 -95.26 31.43 -117.99
CA LEU A 250 -94.29 30.63 -117.24
C LEU A 250 -94.29 30.95 -115.74
N ALA A 251 -94.57 32.19 -115.34
CA ALA A 251 -94.77 32.55 -113.93
C ALA A 251 -95.97 31.84 -113.28
N CYS A 252 -97.05 31.62 -114.03
CA CYS A 252 -98.18 30.81 -113.58
C CYS A 252 -97.79 29.34 -113.39
N LEU A 253 -96.99 28.77 -114.29
CA LEU A 253 -96.48 27.40 -114.17
C LEU A 253 -95.50 27.26 -112.99
N LEU A 254 -94.61 28.22 -112.77
CA LEU A 254 -93.69 28.23 -111.63
C LEU A 254 -94.40 28.34 -110.27
N LYS A 255 -95.52 29.08 -110.16
CA LYS A 255 -96.38 29.05 -108.95
C LYS A 255 -96.96 27.65 -108.70
N ARG A 256 -97.30 26.92 -109.77
CA ARG A 256 -97.80 25.53 -109.69
C ARG A 256 -96.70 24.57 -109.24
N ILE A 257 -95.47 24.74 -109.72
CA ILE A 257 -94.33 23.92 -109.33
C ILE A 257 -93.86 24.25 -107.90
N LYS A 258 -93.88 25.52 -107.47
CA LYS A 258 -93.59 25.90 -106.07
C LYS A 258 -94.60 25.31 -105.09
N THR A 259 -95.89 25.24 -105.45
CA THR A 259 -96.90 24.56 -104.61
C THR A 259 -96.70 23.04 -104.56
N LEU A 260 -96.17 22.43 -105.62
CA LEU A 260 -95.78 21.01 -105.63
C LEU A 260 -94.49 20.75 -104.82
N SER A 261 -93.51 21.65 -104.88
CA SER A 261 -92.24 21.52 -104.14
C SER A 261 -92.42 21.72 -102.62
N ILE A 262 -93.36 22.56 -102.18
CA ILE A 262 -93.76 22.65 -100.75
C ILE A 262 -94.47 21.36 -100.30
N LYS A 263 -95.23 20.69 -101.17
CA LYS A 263 -95.87 19.38 -100.89
C LYS A 263 -94.87 18.21 -100.85
N ALA A 264 -93.72 18.30 -101.50
CA ALA A 264 -92.71 17.25 -101.55
C ALA A 264 -91.67 17.30 -100.40
N LYS A 265 -91.63 18.39 -99.63
CA LYS A 265 -90.70 18.60 -98.51
C LYS A 265 -90.76 17.60 -97.32
N PRO A 266 -91.77 16.74 -97.10
CA PRO A 266 -91.69 15.69 -96.08
C PRO A 266 -90.98 14.41 -96.52
N TYR A 267 -90.50 14.31 -97.77
CA TYR A 267 -89.94 13.07 -98.35
C TYR A 267 -88.46 13.17 -98.78
N ILE A 268 -87.74 14.17 -98.25
CA ILE A 268 -86.26 14.35 -98.30
C ILE A 268 -85.83 14.91 -96.94
#